data_AF-A0A672L4X1-F1
#
_entry.id   AF-A0A672L4X1-F1
#
_cell.length_a   1.000
_cell.length_b   1.000
_cell.length_c   1.000
_cell.angle_alpha   90.00
_cell.angle_beta   90.00
_cell.angle_gamma   90.00
#
_symmetry.space_group_name_H-M   'P 1'
#
loop_
_entity.id
_entity.type
_entity.pdbx_description
1 polymer ?
#
loop_
_entity_poly.entity_id
_entity_poly.type
_entity_poly.pdbx_seq_one_letter_code
_entity_poly.pdbx_strand_id
1 'polypeptide(L)'
;MDLDGDGVLSMYELQYFYQEQCQKLEAMAIEPLPFEDCLCQMLDMVKPEIPGMITLRDLKRCKLSHIFFDTFFNIEKYLDHEQRDPLLADAETMGQEISDWERYAAEEYDNLVSEETTILSLCSIIDELTTINFSCEQPF
;
A
#
# COMPACT_ATOMS: atom_id res chain seq x y z
N MET A 1 1.71 12.25 -22.65
CA MET A 1 0.96 12.94 -21.60
C MET A 1 0.65 14.34 -22.02
N ASP A 2 1.64 15.08 -22.52
CA ASP A 2 1.42 16.29 -23.29
C ASP A 2 0.88 15.90 -24.68
N LEU A 3 -0.39 16.22 -24.96
CA LEU A 3 -1.12 15.86 -26.17
C LEU A 3 -0.98 16.91 -27.26
N ASP A 4 -0.83 18.18 -26.89
CA ASP A 4 -0.70 19.30 -27.82
C ASP A 4 0.76 19.73 -28.06
N GLY A 5 1.69 19.26 -27.22
CA GLY A 5 3.12 19.47 -27.33
C GLY A 5 3.57 20.84 -26.85
N ASP A 6 2.78 21.53 -26.01
CA ASP A 6 3.10 22.87 -25.53
C ASP A 6 4.16 22.88 -24.38
N GLY A 7 4.52 21.70 -23.86
CA GLY A 7 5.50 21.52 -22.80
C GLY A 7 4.94 21.63 -21.38
N VAL A 8 3.62 21.76 -21.24
CA VAL A 8 2.86 21.84 -19.99
C VAL A 8 1.83 20.72 -19.97
N LEU A 9 1.59 20.13 -18.80
CA LEU A 9 0.46 19.23 -18.60
C LEU A 9 -0.69 20.04 -18.00
N SER A 10 -1.69 20.29 -18.83
CA SER A 10 -2.94 20.92 -18.46
C SER A 10 -3.85 19.95 -17.70
N MET A 11 -4.80 20.49 -16.92
CA MET A 11 -5.80 19.66 -16.23
C MET A 11 -6.62 18.81 -17.19
N TYR A 12 -6.87 19.31 -18.41
CA TYR A 12 -7.62 18.59 -19.43
C TYR A 12 -6.90 17.31 -19.87
N GLU A 13 -5.60 17.39 -20.13
CA GLU A 13 -4.81 16.24 -20.55
C GLU A 13 -4.71 15.21 -19.43
N LEU A 14 -4.50 15.66 -18.19
CA LEU A 14 -4.47 14.78 -17.03
C LEU A 14 -5.83 14.07 -16.83
N GLN A 15 -6.93 14.80 -16.97
CA GLN A 15 -8.27 14.23 -16.87
C GLN A 15 -8.53 13.22 -17.99
N TYR A 16 -8.07 13.49 -19.21
CA TYR A 16 -8.19 12.59 -20.35
C TYR A 16 -7.54 11.23 -20.07
N PHE A 17 -6.29 11.22 -19.57
CA PHE A 17 -5.62 9.98 -19.21
C PHE A 17 -6.27 9.31 -17.99
N TYR A 18 -6.64 10.08 -16.97
CA TYR A 18 -7.25 9.53 -15.76
C TYR A 18 -8.61 8.85 -16.03
N GLN A 19 -9.39 9.37 -16.98
CA GLN A 19 -10.67 8.77 -17.34
C GLN A 19 -10.52 7.33 -17.88
N GLU A 20 -9.47 7.05 -18.66
CA GLU A 20 -9.18 5.68 -19.09
C GLU A 20 -8.80 4.78 -17.91
N GLN A 21 -8.10 5.33 -16.92
CA GLN A 21 -7.71 4.61 -15.72
C GLN A 21 -8.91 4.25 -14.85
N CYS A 22 -9.87 5.17 -14.68
CA CYS A 22 -11.13 4.90 -13.98
C CYS A 22 -11.87 3.71 -14.58
N GLN A 23 -12.00 3.64 -15.92
CA GLN A 23 -12.70 2.55 -16.59
C GLN A 23 -12.08 1.18 -16.31
N LYS A 24 -10.75 1.12 -16.26
CA LYS A 24 -10.02 -0.11 -15.97
C LYS A 24 -10.09 -0.48 -14.47
N LEU A 25 -10.07 0.49 -13.56
CA LEU A 25 -10.28 0.27 -12.12
C LEU A 25 -11.69 -0.27 -11.85
N GLU A 26 -12.71 0.34 -12.47
CA GLU A 26 -14.09 -0.13 -12.41
C GLU A 26 -14.24 -1.56 -12.94
N ALA A 27 -13.52 -1.91 -14.02
CA ALA A 27 -13.52 -3.27 -14.57
C ALA A 27 -12.91 -4.31 -13.60
N MET A 28 -12.06 -3.88 -12.67
CA MET A 28 -11.51 -4.69 -11.58
C MET A 28 -12.38 -4.64 -10.30
N ALA A 29 -13.55 -4.00 -10.35
CA ALA A 29 -14.43 -3.71 -9.21
C ALA A 29 -13.77 -2.86 -8.11
N ILE A 30 -12.83 -1.99 -8.50
CA ILE A 30 -12.19 -1.00 -7.63
C ILE A 30 -12.84 0.36 -7.91
N GLU A 31 -13.31 1.04 -6.86
CA GLU A 31 -13.86 2.39 -6.98
C GLU A 31 -12.71 3.40 -7.17
N PRO A 32 -12.64 4.11 -8.31
CA PRO A 32 -11.59 5.07 -8.54
C PRO A 32 -11.79 6.32 -7.68
N LEU A 33 -10.68 6.90 -7.22
CA LEU A 33 -10.68 8.18 -6.52
C LEU A 33 -11.23 9.29 -7.45
N PRO A 34 -11.97 10.29 -6.94
CA PRO A 34 -12.36 11.45 -7.73
C PRO A 34 -11.13 12.16 -8.33
N PHE A 35 -11.24 12.62 -9.59
CA PHE A 35 -10.13 13.27 -10.28
C PHE A 35 -9.59 14.49 -9.53
N GLU A 36 -10.46 15.27 -8.88
CA GLU A 36 -10.06 16.45 -8.11
C GLU A 36 -9.14 16.08 -6.94
N ASP A 37 -9.45 14.99 -6.23
CA ASP A 37 -8.65 14.51 -5.10
C ASP A 37 -7.31 13.93 -5.57
N CYS A 38 -7.34 13.12 -6.64
CA CYS A 38 -6.14 12.60 -7.29
C CYS A 38 -5.23 13.74 -7.77
N LEU A 39 -5.80 14.74 -8.43
CA LEU A 39 -5.07 15.90 -8.92
C LEU A 39 -4.45 16.70 -7.77
N CYS A 40 -5.17 16.91 -6.67
CA CYS A 40 -4.62 17.56 -5.48
C CYS A 40 -3.39 16.80 -4.95
N GLN A 41 -3.49 15.48 -4.79
CA GLN A 41 -2.37 14.65 -4.34
C GLN A 41 -1.16 14.76 -5.29
N MET A 42 -1.40 14.73 -6.60
CA MET A 42 -0.35 14.87 -7.60
C MET A 42 0.30 16.26 -7.58
N LEU A 43 -0.49 17.32 -7.38
CA LEU A 43 0.02 18.69 -7.28
C LEU A 43 0.84 18.90 -6.00
N ASP A 44 0.41 18.31 -4.88
CA ASP A 44 1.15 18.35 -3.62
C ASP A 44 2.48 17.59 -3.70
N MET A 45 2.53 16.51 -4.48
CA MET A 45 3.75 15.75 -4.74
C MET A 45 4.70 16.49 -5.69
N VAL A 46 4.19 17.02 -6.81
CA VAL A 46 5.02 17.64 -7.85
C VAL A 46 5.45 19.06 -7.45
N LYS A 47 4.60 19.79 -6.72
CA LYS A 47 4.77 21.20 -6.33
C LYS A 47 5.25 22.06 -7.50
N PRO A 48 4.41 22.24 -8.54
CA PRO A 48 4.81 22.99 -9.73
C PRO A 48 5.13 24.45 -9.38
N GLU A 49 6.06 25.04 -10.13
CA GLU A 49 6.44 26.45 -9.94
C GLU A 49 5.27 27.41 -10.23
N ILE A 50 4.44 27.06 -11.21
CA ILE A 50 3.19 27.76 -11.53
C ILE A 50 2.01 26.85 -11.16
N PRO A 51 1.10 27.29 -10.27
CA PRO A 51 -0.05 26.48 -9.87
C PRO A 51 -0.89 26.04 -11.08
N GLY A 52 -1.22 24.75 -11.14
CA GLY A 52 -2.03 24.16 -12.21
C GLY A 52 -1.31 23.97 -13.55
N MET A 53 -0.01 24.28 -13.65
CA MET A 53 0.81 24.06 -14.84
C MET A 53 1.97 23.14 -14.48
N ILE A 54 1.86 21.85 -14.78
CA ILE A 54 2.92 20.90 -14.51
C ILE A 54 3.87 20.87 -15.71
N THR A 55 5.11 21.32 -15.52
CA THR A 55 6.13 21.25 -16.57
C THR A 55 7.02 20.03 -16.39
N LEU A 56 7.72 19.65 -17.45
CA LEU A 56 8.75 18.61 -17.38
C LEU A 56 9.89 18.97 -16.39
N ARG A 57 10.12 20.27 -16.15
CA ARG A 57 11.08 20.74 -15.14
C ARG A 57 10.62 20.43 -13.73
N ASP A 58 9.33 20.60 -13.44
CA ASP A 58 8.75 20.31 -12.13
C ASP A 58 8.81 18.82 -11.82
N LEU A 59 8.45 17.97 -12.79
CA LEU A 59 8.54 16.52 -12.66
C LEU A 59 9.97 16.04 -12.41
N LYS A 60 10.97 16.65 -13.08
CA LYS A 60 12.39 16.34 -12.81
C LYS A 60 12.86 16.78 -11.41
N ARG A 61 12.28 17.86 -10.87
CA ARG A 61 12.66 18.40 -9.57
C ARG A 61 12.10 17.58 -8.42
N CYS A 62 10.87 17.06 -8.53
CA CYS A 62 10.21 16.35 -7.42
C CYS A 62 10.84 14.99 -7.10
N LYS A 63 11.62 14.39 -8.02
CA LYS A 63 12.21 13.03 -7.92
C LYS A 63 11.19 11.88 -7.79
N LEU A 64 9.92 12.19 -7.64
CA LEU A 64 8.79 11.25 -7.55
C LEU A 64 8.01 11.18 -8.88
N SER A 65 8.65 11.54 -10.00
CA SER A 65 7.99 11.54 -11.32
C SER A 65 7.47 10.16 -11.73
N HIS A 66 8.09 9.07 -11.24
CA HIS A 66 7.66 7.71 -11.53
C HIS A 66 6.27 7.42 -10.93
N ILE A 67 6.00 7.87 -9.70
CA ILE A 67 4.68 7.75 -9.05
C ILE A 67 3.63 8.51 -9.85
N PHE A 68 3.93 9.77 -10.20
CA PHE A 68 3.04 10.60 -11.02
C PHE A 68 2.63 9.88 -12.31
N PHE A 69 3.61 9.30 -12.97
CA PHE A 69 3.43 8.58 -14.21
C PHE A 69 2.63 7.29 -14.04
N ASP A 70 2.93 6.49 -13.03
CA ASP A 70 2.19 5.25 -12.77
C ASP A 70 0.71 5.54 -12.46
N THR A 71 0.39 6.63 -11.74
CA THR A 71 -0.99 7.07 -11.49
C THR A 71 -1.80 7.29 -12.77
N PHE A 72 -1.24 7.92 -13.81
CA PHE A 72 -2.01 8.28 -15.00
C PHE A 72 -2.04 7.23 -16.11
N PHE A 73 -1.13 6.24 -16.11
CA PHE A 73 -1.08 5.28 -17.23
C PHE A 73 -0.76 3.83 -16.85
N ASN A 74 -0.37 3.52 -15.62
CA ASN A 74 0.02 2.17 -15.22
C ASN A 74 -0.73 1.70 -13.98
N ILE A 75 -1.87 1.07 -14.20
CA ILE A 75 -2.75 0.63 -13.11
C ILE A 75 -2.11 -0.44 -12.24
N GLU A 76 -1.39 -1.39 -12.86
CA GLU A 76 -0.74 -2.47 -12.10
C GLU A 76 0.23 -1.87 -11.08
N LYS A 77 1.08 -0.93 -11.51
CA LYS A 77 2.00 -0.24 -10.60
C LYS A 77 1.32 0.74 -9.67
N TYR A 78 0.26 1.43 -10.12
CA TYR A 78 -0.51 2.32 -9.27
C TYR A 78 -1.10 1.58 -8.06
N LEU A 79 -1.67 0.39 -8.27
CA LEU A 79 -2.20 -0.45 -7.20
C LEU A 79 -1.09 -0.93 -6.25
N ASP A 80 0.07 -1.31 -6.78
CA ASP A 80 1.24 -1.66 -5.96
C ASP A 80 1.71 -0.48 -5.11
N HIS A 81 1.63 0.75 -5.62
CA HIS A 81 2.00 1.97 -4.90
C HIS A 81 0.97 2.39 -3.84
N GLU A 82 -0.34 2.23 -4.10
CA GLU A 82 -1.38 2.50 -3.09
C GLU A 82 -1.32 1.51 -1.91
N GLN A 83 -0.95 0.26 -2.17
CA GLN A 83 -0.79 -0.75 -1.12
C GLN A 83 0.55 -0.63 -0.39
N ARG A 84 1.49 0.17 -0.90
CA ARG A 84 2.80 0.38 -0.27
C ARG A 84 2.63 1.39 0.87
N ASP A 85 2.87 0.92 2.09
CA ASP A 85 2.81 1.76 3.28
C ASP A 85 3.76 2.99 3.12
N PRO A 86 3.28 4.22 3.36
CA PRO A 86 4.12 5.42 3.37
C PRO A 86 5.39 5.29 4.21
N LEU A 87 5.34 4.51 5.29
CA LEU A 87 6.50 4.25 6.17
C LEU A 87 7.56 3.36 5.49
N LEU A 88 7.15 2.44 4.63
CA LEU A 88 8.06 1.55 3.89
C LEU A 88 8.66 2.24 2.67
N ALA A 89 7.92 3.13 2.01
CA ALA A 89 8.40 3.88 0.84
C ALA A 89 9.50 4.90 1.22
N ASP A 90 9.42 5.52 2.40
CA ASP A 90 10.46 6.41 2.93
C ASP A 90 11.73 5.64 3.34
N ALA A 91 11.56 4.44 3.91
CA ALA A 91 12.67 3.55 4.28
C ALA A 91 13.52 3.15 3.07
N GLU A 92 12.90 2.83 1.93
CA GLU A 92 13.60 2.47 0.70
C GLU A 92 14.24 3.68 0.00
N THR A 93 13.57 4.85 0.03
CA THR A 93 14.08 6.07 -0.59
C THR A 93 15.27 6.67 0.21
N MET A 94 15.28 6.48 1.52
CA MET A 94 16.38 6.93 2.40
C MET A 94 17.43 5.85 2.68
N GLY A 95 17.25 4.61 2.22
CA GLY A 95 18.13 3.50 2.57
C GLY A 95 18.18 3.25 4.08
N GLN A 96 17.10 3.56 4.79
CA GLN A 96 16.98 3.28 6.21
C GLN A 96 16.52 1.84 6.37
N GLU A 97 17.49 0.99 6.73
CA GLU A 97 17.22 -0.34 7.22
C GLU A 97 16.16 -0.25 8.33
N ILE A 98 15.19 -1.18 8.29
CA ILE A 98 14.15 -1.40 9.29
C ILE A 98 14.70 -1.10 10.68
N SER A 99 14.03 -0.20 11.41
CA SER A 99 14.52 0.27 12.71
C SER A 99 14.66 -0.92 13.65
N ASP A 100 15.75 -1.00 14.43
CA ASP A 100 16.00 -2.10 15.36
C ASP A 100 14.80 -2.38 16.30
N TRP A 101 13.98 -1.37 16.57
CA TRP A 101 12.72 -1.48 17.31
C TRP A 101 11.61 -2.24 16.57
N GLU A 102 11.49 -2.07 15.27
CA GLU A 102 10.50 -2.77 14.44
C GLU A 102 10.87 -4.24 14.31
N ARG A 103 12.17 -4.53 14.18
CA ARG A 103 12.68 -5.90 14.24
C ARG A 103 12.40 -6.54 15.60
N TYR A 104 12.68 -5.84 16.69
CA TYR A 104 12.40 -6.32 18.04
C TYR A 104 10.90 -6.54 18.27
N ALA A 105 10.03 -5.62 17.82
CA ALA A 105 8.59 -5.75 17.95
C ALA A 105 8.02 -6.93 17.15
N ALA A 106 8.54 -7.16 15.94
CA ALA A 106 8.14 -8.31 15.13
C ALA A 106 8.58 -9.64 15.76
N GLU A 107 9.80 -9.71 16.30
CA GLU A 107 10.33 -10.90 16.97
C GLU A 107 9.57 -11.20 18.28
N GLU A 108 9.26 -10.19 19.09
CA GLU A 108 8.44 -10.36 20.29
C GLU A 108 7.00 -10.76 19.97
N TYR A 109 6.41 -10.23 18.89
CA TYR A 109 5.07 -10.64 18.46
C TYR A 109 5.06 -12.12 18.03
N ASP A 110 6.05 -12.56 17.25
CA ASP A 110 6.17 -13.95 16.81
C ASP A 110 6.42 -14.90 18.00
N ASN A 111 7.24 -14.48 18.96
CA ASN A 111 7.43 -15.20 20.22
C ASN A 111 6.11 -15.34 21.00
N LEU A 112 5.35 -14.25 21.19
CA LEU A 112 4.08 -14.28 21.91
C LEU A 112 3.03 -15.17 21.22
N VAL A 113 2.95 -15.12 19.89
CA VAL A 113 2.06 -15.97 19.07
C VAL A 113 2.47 -17.44 19.16
N SER A 114 3.77 -17.73 19.17
CA SER A 114 4.27 -19.09 19.36
C SER A 114 3.94 -19.64 20.75
N GLU A 115 4.07 -18.82 21.80
CA GLU A 115 3.70 -19.19 23.17
C GLU A 115 2.19 -19.44 23.30
N GLU A 116 1.35 -18.61 22.68
CA GLU A 116 -0.11 -18.81 22.65
C GLU A 116 -0.48 -20.13 21.94
N THR A 117 0.19 -20.45 20.83
CA THR A 117 0.00 -21.71 20.11
C THR A 117 0.42 -22.92 20.96
N THR A 118 1.50 -22.77 21.74
CA THR A 118 1.99 -23.82 22.64
C THR A 118 1.04 -24.04 23.81
N ILE A 119 0.49 -22.97 24.38
CA ILE A 119 -0.53 -23.04 25.43
C ILE A 119 -1.81 -23.70 24.91
N LEU A 120 -2.28 -23.33 23.72
CA LEU A 120 -3.45 -23.94 23.09
C LEU A 120 -3.25 -25.44 22.81
N SER A 121 -2.04 -25.83 22.38
CA SER A 121 -1.68 -27.24 22.20
C SER A 121 -1.67 -28.01 23.53
N LEU A 122 -1.11 -27.44 24.60
CA LEU A 122 -1.13 -28.04 25.93
C LEU A 122 -2.56 -28.16 26.48
N CYS A 123 -3.41 -27.15 26.29
CA CYS A 123 -4.82 -27.22 26.67
C CYS A 123 -5.56 -28.34 25.94
N SER A 124 -5.30 -28.53 24.64
CA SER A 124 -5.89 -29.63 23.87
C SER A 124 -5.43 -31.00 24.36
N ILE A 125 -4.15 -31.15 24.73
CA ILE A 125 -3.62 -32.40 25.31
C ILE A 125 -4.24 -32.65 26.69
N ILE A 126 -4.43 -31.62 27.51
CA ILE A 126 -5.09 -31.74 28.81
C ILE A 126 -6.56 -32.17 28.61
N ASP A 127 -7.29 -31.59 27.66
CA ASP A 127 -8.66 -31.97 27.36
C ASP A 127 -8.77 -33.43 26.88
N GLU A 128 -7.84 -33.89 26.04
CA GLU A 128 -7.76 -35.30 25.62
C GLU A 128 -7.48 -36.23 26.81
N LEU A 129 -6.51 -35.91 27.66
CA LEU A 129 -6.18 -36.70 28.85
C LEU A 129 -7.32 -36.74 29.86
N THR A 130 -8.05 -35.63 30.02
CA THR A 130 -9.23 -35.55 30.89
C THR A 130 -10.37 -36.41 30.35
N THR A 131 -10.56 -36.43 29.03
CA THR A 131 -11.56 -37.27 28.34
C THR A 131 -11.23 -38.77 28.43
N ILE A 132 -9.94 -39.12 28.33
CA ILE A 132 -9.46 -40.51 28.49
C ILE A 132 -9.64 -40.99 29.94
N ASN A 133 -9.31 -40.16 30.93
CA ASN A 133 -9.53 -40.50 32.34
C ASN A 133 -11.02 -40.69 32.66
N PHE A 134 -11.89 -39.82 32.13
CA PHE A 134 -13.34 -39.94 32.32
C PHE A 134 -13.93 -41.23 31.71
N SER A 135 -13.31 -41.74 30.63
CA SER A 135 -13.69 -43.01 29.98
C SER A 135 -13.21 -44.25 30.74
N CYS A 136 -12.14 -44.15 31.54
CA CYS A 136 -11.62 -45.25 32.38
C CYS A 136 -12.34 -45.39 33.73
N GLU A 137 -13.07 -44.37 34.20
CA GLU A 137 -13.78 -44.39 35.49
C GLU A 137 -15.25 -44.89 35.41
N GLN A 138 -15.70 -45.43 34.28
CA GLN A 138 -17.03 -46.05 34.21
C GLN A 138 -16.96 -47.52 34.71
N PRO A 139 -17.57 -47.87 35.85
CA PRO A 139 -17.59 -49.26 36.33
C PRO A 139 -18.57 -50.10 35.50
N PHE A 140 -18.18 -51.35 35.21
CA PHE A 140 -19.12 -52.43 34.88
C PHE A 140 -19.95 -52.83 36.12
#